data_AF-A0A1S2R000-F1
#
_entry.id   AF-A0A1S2R000-F1
#
_cell.length_a   1.000
_cell.length_b   1.000
_cell.length_c   1.000
_cell.angle_alpha   90.00
_cell.angle_beta   90.00
_cell.angle_gamma   90.00
#
_symmetry.space_group_name_H-M   'P 1'
#
loop_
_entity.id
_entity.type
_entity.pdbx_description
1 polymer ?
#
loop_
_entity_poly.entity_id
_entity_poly.type
_entity_poly.pdbx_seq_one_letter_code
_entity_poly.pdbx_strand_id
1 'polypeptide(L)'
;MRELLLEIDIFRNWAKTADKSFGEWETEYLHWDRIYHYVNQLIEGIPVEEWSSDLINEFLYILARDHECENIIETLIDNPIQLLSVAKHSLPFPDHDTRWQIAYGLGEIDENNQEIQTLLNQFLLDEFEYVRRRASFAYEKKGF
;
A
#
# COMPACT_ATOMS: atom_id res chain seq x y z
N MET A 1 -4.50 -16.33 -6.41
CA MET A 1 -3.68 -15.59 -5.41
C MET A 1 -2.33 -16.20 -5.09
N ARG A 2 -2.16 -17.51 -5.28
CA ARG A 2 -0.84 -18.15 -5.18
C ARG A 2 0.16 -17.55 -6.17
N GLU A 3 -0.35 -17.09 -7.31
CA GLU A 3 0.40 -16.47 -8.40
C GLU A 3 1.01 -15.14 -7.97
N LEU A 4 0.25 -14.28 -7.28
CA LEU A 4 0.78 -13.03 -6.72
C LEU A 4 1.92 -13.32 -5.73
N LEU A 5 1.72 -14.26 -4.81
CA LEU A 5 2.75 -14.64 -3.82
C LEU A 5 4.03 -15.13 -4.52
N LEU A 6 3.90 -15.89 -5.61
CA LEU A 6 5.03 -16.34 -6.40
C LEU A 6 5.77 -15.17 -7.06
N GLU A 7 5.07 -14.22 -7.67
CA GLU A 7 5.70 -13.03 -8.28
C GLU A 7 6.38 -12.14 -7.23
N ILE A 8 5.81 -12.01 -6.04
CA ILE A 8 6.43 -11.31 -4.90
C ILE A 8 7.70 -12.03 -4.43
N ASP A 9 7.70 -13.37 -4.38
CA ASP A 9 8.89 -14.14 -4.06
C ASP A 9 9.99 -14.00 -5.13
N ILE A 10 9.61 -13.93 -6.41
CA ILE A 10 10.53 -13.66 -7.52
C ILE A 10 11.15 -12.27 -7.37
N PHE A 11 10.32 -11.24 -7.12
CA PHE A 11 10.78 -9.88 -6.81
C PHE A 11 11.77 -9.88 -5.64
N ARG A 12 11.40 -10.52 -4.52
CA ARG A 12 12.25 -10.59 -3.31
C ARG A 12 13.59 -11.26 -3.58
N ASN A 13 13.64 -12.25 -4.48
CA ASN A 13 14.88 -12.89 -4.87
C ASN A 13 15.74 -12.00 -5.78
N TRP A 14 15.13 -11.32 -6.74
CA TRP A 14 15.82 -10.33 -7.56
C TRP A 14 16.38 -9.16 -6.71
N ALA A 15 15.59 -8.67 -5.75
CA ALA A 15 15.95 -7.58 -4.84
C ALA A 15 17.18 -7.86 -3.95
N LYS A 16 17.58 -9.13 -3.81
CA LYS A 16 18.85 -9.50 -3.13
C LYS A 16 20.08 -9.22 -4.00
N THR A 17 19.89 -9.06 -5.30
CA THR A 17 20.95 -8.86 -6.31
C THR A 17 20.97 -7.44 -6.89
N ALA A 18 19.93 -6.65 -6.63
CA ALA A 18 19.82 -5.28 -7.10
C ALA A 18 20.85 -4.35 -6.43
N ASP A 19 21.32 -3.36 -7.19
CA ASP A 19 22.16 -2.29 -6.66
C ASP A 19 21.30 -1.28 -5.91
N LYS A 20 21.47 -1.22 -4.57
CA LYS A 20 20.71 -0.33 -3.67
C LYS A 20 21.47 0.94 -3.32
N SER A 21 22.48 1.31 -4.11
CA SER A 21 23.25 2.52 -3.90
C SER A 21 22.48 3.80 -4.21
N PHE A 22 21.32 3.70 -4.86
CA PHE A 22 20.39 4.79 -5.14
C PHE A 22 18.97 4.47 -4.65
N GLY A 23 18.16 5.51 -4.48
CA GLY A 23 16.87 5.45 -3.75
C GLY A 23 15.70 4.82 -4.49
N GLU A 24 15.82 4.56 -5.80
CA GLU A 24 14.72 4.12 -6.68
C GLU A 24 15.02 2.75 -7.31
N TRP A 25 15.87 1.94 -6.69
CA TRP A 25 16.37 0.71 -7.30
C TRP A 25 15.26 -0.29 -7.63
N GLU A 26 14.12 -0.24 -6.94
CA GLU A 26 12.94 -1.05 -7.22
C GLU A 26 12.40 -0.84 -8.65
N THR A 27 12.57 0.33 -9.25
CA THR A 27 12.07 0.63 -10.62
C THR A 27 12.83 -0.15 -11.70
N GLU A 28 14.01 -0.70 -11.39
CA GLU A 28 14.79 -1.54 -12.30
C GLU A 28 14.22 -2.96 -12.44
N TYR A 29 13.21 -3.33 -11.64
CA TYR A 29 12.56 -4.63 -11.77
C TYR A 29 11.66 -4.70 -13.02
N LEU A 30 12.13 -5.37 -14.06
CA LEU A 30 11.45 -5.43 -15.36
C LEU A 30 10.13 -6.23 -15.38
N HIS A 31 9.72 -6.84 -14.26
CA HIS A 31 8.52 -7.69 -14.19
C HIS A 31 7.44 -7.14 -13.26
N TRP A 32 7.45 -5.83 -13.00
CA TRP A 32 6.36 -5.15 -12.30
C TRP A 32 5.00 -5.35 -12.98
N ASP A 33 4.96 -5.48 -14.31
CA ASP A 33 3.74 -5.74 -15.08
C ASP A 33 2.97 -6.98 -14.59
N ARG A 34 3.68 -8.04 -14.19
CA ARG A 34 3.07 -9.27 -13.66
C ARG A 34 2.53 -9.07 -12.25
N ILE A 35 3.25 -8.33 -11.43
CA ILE A 35 2.82 -8.00 -10.07
C ILE A 35 1.54 -7.18 -10.14
N TYR A 36 1.53 -6.10 -10.93
CA TYR A 36 0.35 -5.27 -11.14
C TYR A 36 -0.83 -6.08 -11.66
N HIS A 37 -0.60 -6.98 -12.63
CA HIS A 37 -1.65 -7.84 -13.14
C HIS A 37 -2.36 -8.64 -12.04
N TYR A 38 -1.60 -9.30 -11.16
CA TYR A 38 -2.20 -10.12 -10.09
C TYR A 38 -2.69 -9.30 -8.89
N VAL A 39 -2.08 -8.14 -8.63
CA VAL A 39 -2.59 -7.17 -7.66
C VAL A 39 -3.98 -6.67 -8.07
N ASN A 40 -4.16 -6.30 -9.33
CA ASN A 40 -5.45 -5.80 -9.82
C ASN A 40 -6.52 -6.90 -9.71
N GLN A 41 -6.18 -8.14 -10.12
CA GLN A 41 -7.09 -9.29 -9.95
C GLN A 41 -7.48 -9.54 -8.49
N LEU A 42 -6.55 -9.35 -7.55
CA LEU A 42 -6.82 -9.48 -6.13
C LEU A 42 -7.80 -8.42 -5.65
N ILE A 43 -7.47 -7.15 -5.88
CA ILE A 43 -8.24 -6.00 -5.39
C ILE A 43 -9.66 -6.01 -5.98
N GLU A 44 -9.80 -6.27 -7.27
CA GLU A 44 -11.09 -6.28 -7.96
C GLU A 44 -11.92 -7.55 -7.68
N GLY A 45 -11.24 -8.67 -7.38
CA GLY A 45 -11.87 -10.00 -7.35
C GLY A 45 -12.21 -10.55 -5.98
N ILE A 46 -11.49 -10.14 -4.93
CA ILE A 46 -11.60 -10.77 -3.60
C ILE A 46 -11.63 -9.68 -2.50
N PRO A 47 -12.69 -9.61 -1.68
CA PRO A 47 -12.73 -8.73 -0.51
C PRO A 47 -11.55 -8.97 0.44
N VAL A 48 -10.94 -7.90 0.96
CA VAL A 48 -9.80 -7.97 1.89
C VAL A 48 -10.10 -8.83 3.12
N GLU A 49 -11.35 -8.90 3.56
CA GLU A 49 -11.79 -9.72 4.69
C GLU A 49 -11.60 -11.22 4.44
N GLU A 50 -11.50 -11.64 3.18
CA GLU A 50 -11.23 -13.03 2.78
C GLU A 50 -9.75 -13.32 2.56
N TRP A 51 -8.87 -12.31 2.64
CA TRP A 51 -7.43 -12.51 2.47
C TRP A 51 -6.85 -13.18 3.71
N SER A 52 -5.97 -14.16 3.49
CA SER A 52 -5.20 -14.73 4.59
C SER A 52 -4.25 -13.69 5.19
N SER A 53 -3.86 -13.89 6.44
CA SER A 53 -2.86 -13.04 7.11
C SER A 53 -1.52 -12.99 6.34
N ASP A 54 -1.14 -14.10 5.70
CA ASP A 54 0.07 -14.13 4.87
C ASP A 54 -0.12 -13.29 3.60
N LEU A 55 -1.28 -13.38 2.94
CA LEU A 55 -1.56 -12.62 1.73
C LEU A 55 -1.59 -11.11 1.98
N ILE A 56 -2.23 -10.66 3.06
CA ILE A 56 -2.25 -9.23 3.41
C ILE A 56 -0.84 -8.73 3.74
N ASN A 57 -0.01 -9.49 4.44
CA ASN A 57 1.37 -9.08 4.75
C ASN A 57 2.23 -8.97 3.49
N GLU A 58 2.11 -9.93 2.57
CA GLU A 58 2.86 -9.90 1.31
C GLU A 58 2.35 -8.80 0.37
N PHE A 59 1.04 -8.53 0.37
CA PHE A 59 0.46 -7.39 -0.33
C PHE A 59 1.01 -6.05 0.21
N LEU A 60 1.02 -5.86 1.53
CA LEU A 60 1.54 -4.64 2.15
C LEU A 60 3.04 -4.47 1.87
N TYR A 61 3.81 -5.57 1.87
CA TYR A 61 5.21 -5.57 1.47
C TYR A 61 5.39 -5.07 0.04
N ILE A 62 4.65 -5.61 -0.93
CA ILE A 62 4.84 -5.22 -2.33
C ILE A 62 4.32 -3.81 -2.63
N LEU A 63 3.24 -3.37 -1.97
CA LEU A 63 2.82 -1.97 -1.97
C LEU A 63 3.95 -1.06 -1.49
N ALA A 64 4.65 -1.44 -0.43
CA ALA A 64 5.79 -0.68 0.08
C ALA A 64 6.90 -0.50 -0.95
N ARG A 65 7.11 -1.48 -1.83
CA ARG A 65 8.17 -1.47 -2.84
C ARG A 65 7.80 -0.73 -4.12
N ASP A 66 6.50 -0.52 -4.35
CA ASP A 66 5.97 0.25 -5.47
C ASP A 66 5.93 1.77 -5.19
N HIS A 67 6.58 2.23 -4.11
CA HIS A 67 6.45 3.59 -3.59
C HIS A 67 6.91 4.71 -4.53
N GLU A 68 7.74 4.40 -5.53
CA GLU A 68 8.18 5.38 -6.54
C GLU A 68 7.20 5.53 -7.70
N CYS A 69 6.50 4.45 -8.07
CA CYS A 69 5.56 4.45 -9.20
C CYS A 69 4.11 4.62 -8.76
N GLU A 70 3.79 4.24 -7.52
CA GLU A 70 2.49 4.38 -6.86
C GLU A 70 1.31 3.66 -7.58
N ASN A 71 1.58 2.73 -8.50
CA ASN A 71 0.55 2.03 -9.26
C ASN A 71 -0.41 1.20 -8.40
N ILE A 72 0.10 0.55 -7.34
CA ILE A 72 -0.70 -0.28 -6.43
C ILE A 72 -1.62 0.61 -5.58
N ILE A 73 -1.12 1.75 -5.08
CA ILE A 73 -1.96 2.66 -4.29
C ILE A 73 -3.03 3.33 -5.16
N GLU A 74 -2.73 3.71 -6.40
CA GLU A 74 -3.72 4.20 -7.36
C GLU A 74 -4.83 3.17 -7.61
N THR A 75 -4.48 1.88 -7.74
CA THR A 75 -5.47 0.80 -7.87
C THR A 75 -6.37 0.68 -6.63
N LEU A 76 -5.83 0.90 -5.43
CA LEU A 76 -6.61 0.93 -4.20
C LEU A 76 -7.51 2.17 -4.09
N ILE A 77 -7.06 3.33 -4.56
CA ILE A 77 -7.85 4.57 -4.62
C ILE A 77 -9.08 4.36 -5.51
N ASP A 78 -8.92 3.67 -6.64
CA ASP A 78 -10.03 3.28 -7.53
C ASP A 78 -10.97 2.21 -6.90
N ASN A 79 -10.55 1.57 -5.80
CA ASN A 79 -11.28 0.54 -5.06
C ASN A 79 -11.41 0.90 -3.57
N PRO A 80 -12.14 1.98 -3.22
CA PRO A 80 -12.07 2.62 -1.92
C PRO A 80 -12.49 1.75 -0.72
N ILE A 81 -13.42 0.81 -0.92
CA ILE A 81 -13.81 -0.16 0.12
C ILE A 81 -12.61 -1.05 0.48
N GLN A 82 -11.85 -1.51 -0.53
CA GLN A 82 -10.67 -2.32 -0.32
C GLN A 82 -9.58 -1.50 0.36
N LEU A 83 -9.37 -0.24 -0.05
CA LEU A 83 -8.42 0.67 0.60
C LEU A 83 -8.71 0.85 2.10
N LEU A 84 -9.97 1.08 2.48
CA LEU A 84 -10.37 1.20 3.88
C LEU A 84 -10.06 -0.08 4.68
N SER A 85 -10.29 -1.25 4.08
CA SER A 85 -9.98 -2.53 4.74
C SER A 85 -8.48 -2.78 4.84
N VAL A 86 -7.70 -2.54 3.78
CA VAL A 86 -6.23 -2.61 3.81
C VAL A 86 -5.64 -1.64 4.85
N ALA A 87 -6.19 -0.43 4.97
CA ALA A 87 -5.67 0.60 5.88
C ALA A 87 -5.69 0.16 7.35
N LYS A 88 -6.67 -0.65 7.76
CA LYS A 88 -6.72 -1.23 9.11
C LYS A 88 -5.54 -2.16 9.38
N HIS A 89 -5.09 -2.89 8.36
CA HIS A 89 -3.97 -3.81 8.44
C HIS A 89 -2.62 -3.12 8.32
N SER A 90 -2.54 -1.97 7.63
CA SER A 90 -1.28 -1.23 7.48
C SER A 90 -0.85 -0.51 8.76
N LEU A 91 -1.78 -0.14 9.65
CA LEU A 91 -1.48 0.59 10.89
C LEU A 91 -0.36 -0.05 11.73
N PRO A 92 -0.41 -1.35 12.07
CA PRO A 92 0.67 -2.03 12.78
C PRO A 92 1.79 -2.56 11.85
N PHE A 93 1.69 -2.38 10.54
CA PHE A 93 2.66 -2.93 9.60
C PHE A 93 4.00 -2.16 9.70
N PRO A 94 5.15 -2.84 9.80
CA PRO A 94 6.41 -2.19 10.16
C PRO A 94 6.97 -1.26 9.07
N ASP A 95 6.60 -1.46 7.81
CA ASP A 95 7.15 -0.67 6.71
C ASP A 95 6.45 0.70 6.60
N HIS A 96 7.20 1.77 6.81
CA HIS A 96 6.71 3.13 6.70
C HIS A 96 6.33 3.52 5.27
N ASP A 97 6.89 2.85 4.25
CA ASP A 97 6.55 3.10 2.84
C ASP A 97 5.10 2.69 2.53
N THR A 98 4.66 1.57 3.10
CA THR A 98 3.25 1.18 3.08
C THR A 98 2.37 2.22 3.77
N ARG A 99 2.74 2.63 4.98
CA ARG A 99 1.87 3.45 5.84
C ARG A 99 1.68 4.85 5.27
N TRP A 100 2.72 5.48 4.72
CA TRP A 100 2.57 6.80 4.11
C TRP A 100 1.72 6.75 2.83
N GLN A 101 1.87 5.70 2.01
CA GLN A 101 1.07 5.51 0.79
C GLN A 101 -0.41 5.33 1.13
N ILE A 102 -0.72 4.52 2.15
CA ILE A 102 -2.11 4.37 2.62
C ILE A 102 -2.66 5.69 3.17
N ALA A 103 -1.88 6.42 3.98
CA ALA A 103 -2.31 7.72 4.49
C ALA A 103 -2.60 8.71 3.36
N TYR A 104 -1.80 8.68 2.29
CA TYR A 104 -2.06 9.43 1.06
C TYR A 104 -3.37 9.00 0.40
N GLY A 105 -3.54 7.70 0.08
CA GLY A 105 -4.73 7.22 -0.62
C GLY A 105 -6.03 7.50 0.13
N LEU A 106 -6.02 7.46 1.47
CA LEU A 106 -7.18 7.84 2.28
C LEU A 106 -7.63 9.31 2.08
N GLY A 107 -6.71 10.19 1.67
CA GLY A 107 -7.03 11.57 1.30
C GLY A 107 -7.60 11.74 -0.11
N GLU A 108 -7.51 10.70 -0.95
CA GLU A 108 -7.96 10.70 -2.34
C GLU A 108 -9.37 10.13 -2.53
N ILE A 109 -9.91 9.43 -1.52
CA ILE A 109 -11.22 8.79 -1.57
C ILE A 109 -12.26 9.56 -0.75
N ASP A 110 -13.55 9.39 -1.06
CA ASP A 110 -14.68 10.09 -0.41
C ASP A 110 -15.61 9.18 0.41
N GLU A 111 -15.32 7.89 0.42
CA GLU A 111 -16.09 6.85 1.06
C GLU A 111 -15.93 6.86 2.58
N ASN A 112 -17.05 6.83 3.31
CA ASN A 112 -17.07 6.69 4.76
C ASN A 112 -16.12 7.67 5.50
N ASN A 113 -16.36 8.97 5.33
CA ASN A 113 -15.55 10.04 5.95
C ASN A 113 -15.26 9.85 7.45
N GLN A 114 -16.18 9.26 8.21
CA GLN A 114 -15.96 9.01 9.64
C GLN A 114 -14.84 7.99 9.87
N GLU A 115 -14.80 6.92 9.07
CA GLU A 115 -13.77 5.89 9.13
C GLU A 115 -12.43 6.40 8.61
N ILE A 116 -12.43 7.15 7.50
CA ILE A 116 -11.24 7.86 6.99
C ILE A 116 -10.66 8.74 8.11
N GLN A 117 -11.48 9.57 8.75
CA GLN A 117 -11.02 10.46 9.82
C GLN A 117 -10.43 9.66 10.99
N THR A 118 -11.04 8.54 11.38
CA THR A 118 -10.51 7.67 12.45
C THR A 118 -9.15 7.06 12.07
N LEU A 119 -8.99 6.59 10.83
CA LEU A 119 -7.73 6.01 10.35
C LEU A 119 -6.63 7.08 10.25
N LEU A 120 -6.93 8.24 9.65
CA LEU A 120 -5.98 9.35 9.53
C LEU A 120 -5.51 9.87 10.89
N ASN A 121 -6.40 9.95 11.89
CA ASN A 121 -6.00 10.28 13.26
C ASN A 121 -4.98 9.30 13.84
N GLN A 122 -5.02 8.02 13.47
CA GLN A 122 -4.01 7.06 13.92
C GLN A 122 -2.69 7.25 13.17
N PHE A 123 -2.70 7.50 11.85
CA PHE A 123 -1.49 7.81 11.09
C PHE A 123 -0.84 9.16 11.51
N LEU A 124 -1.61 10.12 12.01
CA LEU A 124 -1.06 11.35 12.61
C LEU A 124 -0.22 11.09 13.87
N LEU A 125 -0.35 9.93 14.49
CA LEU A 125 0.41 9.50 15.65
C LEU A 125 1.57 8.55 15.30
N ASP A 126 1.82 8.31 14.00
CA ASP A 126 2.88 7.40 13.54
C ASP A 126 4.25 7.84 14.05
N GLU A 127 5.17 6.89 14.30
CA GLU A 127 6.52 7.20 14.76
C GLU A 127 7.36 7.89 13.66
N PHE A 128 7.10 7.59 12.38
CA PHE A 128 7.82 8.17 11.25
C PHE A 128 7.23 9.51 10.83
N GLU A 129 8.08 10.54 10.78
CA GLU A 129 7.66 11.91 10.44
C GLU A 129 7.04 12.02 9.05
N TYR A 130 7.53 11.26 8.07
CA TYR A 130 6.98 11.27 6.73
C TYR A 130 5.55 10.72 6.66
N VAL A 131 5.24 9.65 7.41
CA VAL A 131 3.88 9.11 7.52
C VAL A 131 2.94 10.15 8.12
N ARG A 132 3.35 10.78 9.22
CA ARG A 132 2.55 11.85 9.87
C ARG A 132 2.28 13.02 8.91
N ARG A 133 3.25 13.40 8.09
CA ARG A 133 3.07 14.46 7.09
C ARG A 133 2.08 14.10 6.01
N ARG A 134 2.16 12.89 5.44
CA ARG A 134 1.18 12.42 4.44
C ARG A 134 -0.21 12.35 5.04
N ALA A 135 -0.34 11.86 6.28
CA ALA A 135 -1.60 11.87 7.02
C ALA A 135 -2.14 13.29 7.25
N SER A 136 -1.30 14.25 7.60
CA SER A 136 -1.70 15.67 7.78
C SER A 136 -2.24 16.27 6.49
N PHE A 137 -1.56 16.05 5.35
CA PHE A 137 -2.02 16.54 4.06
C PHE A 137 -3.36 15.92 3.65
N ALA A 138 -3.52 14.61 3.85
CA ALA A 138 -4.80 13.93 3.62
C ALA A 138 -5.90 14.48 4.53
N TYR A 139 -5.61 14.66 5.82
CA TYR A 139 -6.56 15.17 6.82
C TYR A 139 -7.06 16.59 6.47
N GLU A 140 -6.13 17.49 6.10
CA GLU A 140 -6.46 18.84 5.63
C GLU A 140 -7.28 18.81 4.32
N LYS A 141 -6.89 17.95 3.37
CA LYS A 141 -7.60 17.77 2.09
C LYS A 141 -9.05 17.32 2.29
N LYS A 142 -9.31 16.46 3.28
CA LYS A 142 -10.65 15.99 3.66
C LYS A 142 -11.46 17.03 4.44
N GLY A 143 -10.85 18.11 4.91
CA GLY A 143 -11.51 19.19 5.65
C GLY A 143 -11.85 18.86 7.11
N PHE A 144 -11.06 17.99 7.74
CA PHE A 144 -11.22 17.57 9.13
C PHE A 144 -10.48 18.46 10.14
#